data_AF-A0A7E4W716-F1
#
_entry.id   AF-A0A7E4W716-F1
#
_cell.length_a   1.000
_cell.length_b   1.000
_cell.length_c   1.000
_cell.angle_alpha   90.00
_cell.angle_beta   90.00
_cell.angle_gamma   90.00
#
_symmetry.space_group_name_H-M   'P 1'
#
loop_
_entity.id
_entity.type
_entity.pdbx_description
1 polymer ?
#
loop_
_entity_poly.entity_id
_entity_poly.type
_entity_poly.pdbx_seq_one_letter_code
_entity_poly.pdbx_strand_id
1 'polypeptide(L)'
;MRHCVVQALFDDIAFSFQLTQSTAMSCFPFRTCLECLQGPSFATANESYAHLREEVHCVKLDTSFMGREVILLKAGTRICGSGGALATAPIVQNKAYFQATIQVNGIWGIGLATRSANLSNAPILENAWMLHHDGRVYSNGEELGVIDLQMSEGDSIGVAFDHIDLRFFKNNEELPITIPNIRGQVYPCVFVEEAASIDVKFRTFDLNPPPGYEEIMIEQTLL
;
A
#
# COMPACT_ATOMS: atom_id res chain seq x y z
N MET A 1 21.05 15.59 -28.76
CA MET A 1 19.79 14.83 -28.92
C MET A 1 19.57 13.88 -27.74
N ARG A 2 19.50 14.47 -26.54
CA ARG A 2 19.08 13.89 -25.26
C ARG A 2 18.50 15.09 -24.49
N HIS A 3 17.43 14.87 -23.71
CA HIS A 3 16.52 15.86 -23.11
C HIS A 3 15.30 16.23 -23.96
N CYS A 4 14.30 15.35 -24.06
CA CYS A 4 12.92 15.75 -24.34
C CYS A 4 11.88 14.63 -24.14
N VAL A 5 11.81 13.92 -22.99
CA VAL A 5 10.64 13.04 -22.69
C VAL A 5 10.39 12.84 -21.18
N VAL A 6 10.56 13.86 -20.31
CA VAL A 6 10.23 13.72 -18.87
C VAL A 6 9.44 14.94 -18.35
N GLN A 7 8.55 15.51 -19.16
CA GLN A 7 7.78 16.69 -18.75
C GLN A 7 6.30 16.66 -19.18
N ALA A 8 5.74 15.49 -19.48
CA ALA A 8 4.39 15.38 -20.03
C ALA A 8 3.49 14.40 -19.26
N LEU A 9 3.55 14.41 -17.93
CA LEU A 9 2.65 13.59 -17.08
C LEU A 9 2.24 14.26 -15.75
N PHE A 10 2.46 15.58 -15.58
CA PHE A 10 2.14 16.29 -14.33
C PHE A 10 1.04 17.37 -14.42
N ASP A 11 0.42 17.58 -15.58
CA ASP A 11 -0.51 18.72 -15.81
C ASP A 11 -1.99 18.35 -16.08
N ASP A 12 -2.47 17.17 -15.64
CA ASP A 12 -3.86 16.73 -15.90
C ASP A 12 -4.79 16.62 -14.67
N ILE A 13 -4.48 17.28 -13.54
CA ILE A 13 -5.42 17.38 -12.40
C ILE A 13 -5.64 18.84 -11.98
N ALA A 14 -6.02 19.67 -12.95
CA ALA A 14 -6.46 21.02 -12.66
C ALA A 14 -7.51 21.51 -13.67
N PHE A 15 -8.66 20.83 -13.81
CA PHE A 15 -9.80 21.45 -14.51
C PHE A 15 -11.16 20.82 -14.16
N SER A 16 -11.83 21.38 -13.15
CA SER A 16 -13.30 21.52 -13.14
C SER A 16 -13.76 22.36 -11.95
N PHE A 17 -13.76 23.67 -12.13
CA PHE A 17 -14.68 24.57 -11.42
C PHE A 17 -15.07 25.66 -12.42
N GLN A 18 -16.14 25.43 -13.17
CA GLN A 18 -16.78 26.48 -13.95
C GLN A 18 -17.87 27.14 -13.10
N LEU A 19 -17.68 28.45 -12.92
CA LEU A 19 -18.67 29.39 -12.42
C LEU A 19 -19.92 29.41 -13.31
N THR A 20 -21.08 29.49 -12.68
CA THR A 20 -22.27 30.13 -13.26
C THR A 20 -22.60 31.37 -12.43
N GLN A 21 -22.32 32.55 -13.00
CA GLN A 21 -22.90 33.82 -12.57
C GLN A 21 -24.33 33.91 -13.10
N SER A 22 -25.25 34.39 -12.27
CA SER A 22 -26.45 35.09 -12.74
C SER A 22 -26.71 36.32 -11.87
N THR A 23 -26.91 37.43 -12.57
CA THR A 23 -27.06 38.81 -12.11
C THR A 23 -28.46 39.11 -11.58
N ALA A 24 -28.60 39.96 -10.55
CA ALA A 24 -29.23 41.30 -10.65
C ALA A 24 -29.69 41.91 -9.29
N MET A 25 -29.24 43.15 -9.08
CA MET A 25 -29.98 44.34 -8.58
C MET A 25 -30.65 44.42 -7.18
N SER A 26 -29.97 45.19 -6.33
CA SER A 26 -30.39 46.52 -5.80
C SER A 26 -31.15 46.67 -4.46
N CYS A 27 -30.77 47.78 -3.80
CA CYS A 27 -31.49 48.62 -2.83
C CYS A 27 -31.40 48.38 -1.30
N PHE A 28 -30.49 49.18 -0.72
CA PHE A 28 -30.58 50.00 0.50
C PHE A 28 -30.68 49.39 1.93
N PRO A 29 -30.14 50.10 2.93
CA PRO A 29 -29.78 49.58 4.26
C PRO A 29 -30.87 49.89 5.30
N PHE A 30 -30.93 49.10 6.38
CA PHE A 30 -31.11 49.55 7.77
C PHE A 30 -31.33 48.32 8.69
N ARG A 31 -30.89 48.47 9.94
CA ARG A 31 -31.18 47.68 11.16
C ARG A 31 -30.31 46.44 11.44
N THR A 32 -29.26 46.71 12.22
CA THR A 32 -29.01 46.16 13.58
C THR A 32 -29.46 44.72 13.84
N CYS A 33 -28.48 43.84 14.08
CA CYS A 33 -28.47 42.90 15.20
C CYS A 33 -27.02 42.55 15.58
N LEU A 34 -26.56 43.20 16.65
CA LEU A 34 -25.77 42.66 17.77
C LEU A 34 -24.56 41.75 17.48
N GLU A 35 -23.40 42.28 17.87
CA GLU A 35 -22.12 41.58 18.00
C GLU A 35 -22.16 40.38 18.97
N CYS A 36 -21.44 39.33 18.56
CA CYS A 36 -20.42 38.63 19.34
C CYS A 36 -20.76 38.15 20.75
N LEU A 37 -21.44 37.00 20.88
CA LEU A 37 -21.19 36.10 22.01
C LEU A 37 -21.65 34.66 21.76
N GLN A 38 -20.90 33.89 20.97
CA GLN A 38 -20.74 32.45 21.19
C GLN A 38 -19.59 31.94 20.32
N GLY A 39 -18.59 31.35 20.99
CA GLY A 39 -17.29 30.98 20.42
C GLY A 39 -17.36 29.88 19.36
N PRO A 40 -16.21 29.43 18.83
CA PRO A 40 -16.17 28.40 17.80
C PRO A 40 -16.80 27.13 18.34
N SER A 41 -17.84 26.64 17.66
CA SER A 41 -18.46 25.35 17.95
C SER A 41 -17.40 24.25 17.92
N PHE A 42 -17.23 23.57 19.04
CA PHE A 42 -16.29 22.47 19.31
C PHE A 42 -16.54 21.18 18.49
N ALA A 43 -17.23 21.25 17.35
CA ALA A 43 -17.61 20.06 16.58
C ALA A 43 -16.57 19.66 15.52
N THR A 44 -15.71 20.58 15.05
CA THR A 44 -14.74 20.33 13.97
C THR A 44 -13.35 19.89 14.43
N ALA A 45 -13.03 19.97 15.73
CA ALA A 45 -11.72 19.55 16.24
C ALA A 45 -11.59 18.03 16.43
N ASN A 46 -12.71 17.33 16.71
CA ASN A 46 -12.70 15.89 16.99
C ASN A 46 -12.45 15.04 15.75
N GLU A 47 -12.96 15.45 14.58
CA GLU A 47 -12.78 14.72 13.32
C GLU A 47 -11.32 14.73 12.86
N SER A 48 -10.65 15.88 12.97
CA SER A 48 -9.21 16.03 12.67
C SER A 48 -8.33 15.21 13.62
N TYR A 49 -8.65 15.16 14.92
CA TYR A 49 -7.89 14.36 15.88
C TYR A 49 -8.12 12.85 15.72
N ALA A 50 -9.33 12.42 15.34
CA ALA A 50 -9.64 11.02 15.07
C ALA A 50 -8.91 10.52 13.81
N HIS A 51 -8.93 11.30 12.72
CA HIS A 51 -8.22 10.99 11.49
C HIS A 51 -6.69 10.92 11.72
N LEU A 52 -6.13 11.84 12.49
CA LEU A 52 -4.71 11.79 12.87
C LEU A 52 -4.37 10.57 13.73
N ARG A 53 -5.25 10.15 14.65
CA ARG A 53 -5.03 8.94 15.47
C ARG A 53 -5.06 7.66 14.65
N GLU A 54 -5.90 7.60 13.63
CA GLU A 54 -6.04 6.45 12.74
C GLU A 54 -4.82 6.28 11.82
N GLU A 55 -4.18 7.39 11.42
CA GLU A 55 -2.91 7.36 10.68
C GLU A 55 -1.71 6.89 11.52
N VAL A 56 -1.75 7.09 12.84
CA VAL A 56 -0.64 6.74 13.74
C VAL A 56 -0.57 5.23 14.02
N HIS A 57 -1.64 4.48 13.75
CA HIS A 57 -1.72 3.04 14.05
C HIS A 57 -2.15 2.20 12.83
N CYS A 58 -1.90 2.67 11.61
CA CYS A 58 -2.14 1.85 10.42
C CYS A 58 -0.84 1.19 9.95
N VAL A 59 -0.94 -0.10 9.60
CA VAL A 59 0.11 -0.78 8.86
C VAL A 59 0.11 -0.21 7.44
N LYS A 60 1.28 0.21 6.97
CA LYS A 60 1.52 0.79 5.65
C LYS A 60 2.94 0.46 5.20
N LEU A 61 3.29 0.75 3.95
CA LEU A 61 4.68 0.69 3.49
C LEU A 61 5.51 1.78 4.20
N ASP A 62 6.67 1.38 4.71
CA ASP A 62 7.50 2.18 5.61
C ASP A 62 8.53 3.01 4.84
N THR A 63 8.45 4.33 4.96
CA THR A 63 9.41 5.26 4.33
C THR A 63 10.82 5.15 4.91
N SER A 64 10.97 4.52 6.08
CA SER A 64 12.26 4.27 6.73
C SER A 64 12.92 2.98 6.22
N PHE A 65 12.14 2.07 5.64
CA PHE A 65 12.59 0.78 5.12
C PHE A 65 12.12 0.60 3.68
N MET A 66 12.67 1.42 2.80
CA MET A 66 12.42 1.39 1.35
C MET A 66 13.71 1.58 0.55
N GLY A 67 13.71 1.12 -0.70
CA GLY A 67 14.78 1.31 -1.66
C GLY A 67 14.97 2.79 -2.03
N ARG A 68 16.20 3.14 -2.46
CA ARG A 68 16.58 4.54 -2.74
C ARG A 68 15.77 5.20 -3.85
N GLU A 69 15.31 4.44 -4.84
CA GLU A 69 14.55 4.93 -6.00
C GLU A 69 13.07 4.54 -5.92
N VAL A 70 12.62 4.07 -4.76
CA VAL A 70 11.21 3.77 -4.51
C VAL A 70 10.47 5.07 -4.21
N ILE A 71 9.22 5.15 -4.65
CA ILE A 71 8.31 6.24 -4.37
C ILE A 71 7.04 5.64 -3.75
N LEU A 72 6.71 6.10 -2.54
CA LEU A 72 5.48 5.71 -1.85
C LEU A 72 4.42 6.80 -2.03
N LEU A 73 3.27 6.42 -2.57
CA LEU A 73 2.11 7.27 -2.81
C LEU A 73 0.94 6.86 -1.91
N LYS A 74 -0.15 7.64 -1.94
CA LYS A 74 -1.39 7.37 -1.17
C LYS A 74 -1.12 7.04 0.31
N ALA A 75 -0.32 7.87 0.97
CA ALA A 75 0.06 7.69 2.37
C ALA A 75 0.69 6.32 2.69
N GLY A 76 1.51 5.78 1.80
CA GLY A 76 2.22 4.50 2.01
C GLY A 76 1.40 3.26 1.62
N THR A 77 0.34 3.43 0.82
CA THR A 77 -0.47 2.30 0.31
C THR A 77 -0.28 2.05 -1.18
N ARG A 78 0.56 2.84 -1.86
CA ARG A 78 0.96 2.61 -3.26
C ARG A 78 2.48 2.70 -3.38
N ILE A 79 3.08 1.78 -4.13
CA ILE A 79 4.52 1.76 -4.44
C ILE A 79 4.75 1.83 -5.95
N CYS A 80 5.71 2.67 -6.36
CA CYS A 80 6.24 2.76 -7.72
C CYS A 80 7.74 3.12 -7.69
N GLY A 81 8.41 3.18 -8.85
CA GLY A 81 9.85 3.46 -8.96
C GLY A 81 10.68 2.19 -9.17
N SER A 82 11.86 2.11 -8.55
CA SER A 82 12.75 0.94 -8.59
C SER A 82 13.22 0.55 -7.18
N GLY A 83 13.01 -0.72 -6.82
CA GLY A 83 13.34 -1.29 -5.51
C GLY A 83 12.10 -1.76 -4.74
N GLY A 84 12.25 -2.02 -3.45
CA GLY A 84 11.12 -2.45 -2.61
C GLY A 84 10.97 -1.70 -1.30
N ALA A 85 9.89 -2.00 -0.59
CA ALA A 85 9.60 -1.46 0.73
C ALA A 85 9.05 -2.55 1.65
N LEU A 86 9.39 -2.45 2.93
CA LEU A 86 8.77 -3.24 4.00
C LEU A 86 7.53 -2.51 4.52
N ALA A 87 6.61 -3.23 5.14
CA ALA A 87 5.57 -2.60 5.94
C ALA A 87 6.09 -2.13 7.32
N THR A 88 5.36 -1.23 7.96
CA THR A 88 5.71 -0.63 9.26
C THR A 88 5.64 -1.61 10.44
N ALA A 89 4.90 -2.72 10.31
CA ALA A 89 4.72 -3.72 11.36
C ALA A 89 5.20 -5.12 10.91
N PRO A 90 5.91 -5.85 11.79
CA PRO A 90 6.21 -7.25 11.54
C PRO A 90 4.96 -8.11 11.73
N ILE A 91 4.96 -9.30 11.13
CA ILE A 91 3.93 -10.29 11.41
C ILE A 91 4.31 -11.04 12.70
N VAL A 92 3.58 -10.77 13.78
CA VAL A 92 3.76 -11.43 15.09
C VAL A 92 2.61 -12.36 15.47
N GLN A 93 1.46 -12.19 14.83
CA GLN A 93 0.24 -12.97 15.08
C GLN A 93 0.23 -14.31 14.35
N ASN A 94 -0.56 -15.27 14.86
CA ASN A 94 -0.62 -16.63 14.30
C ASN A 94 -1.04 -16.73 12.85
N LYS A 95 -1.87 -15.81 12.36
CA LYS A 95 -2.36 -15.79 10.97
C LYS A 95 -2.54 -14.35 10.52
N ALA A 96 -1.84 -13.98 9.47
CA ALA A 96 -1.85 -12.63 8.92
C ALA A 96 -2.12 -12.66 7.42
N TYR A 97 -2.87 -11.67 6.96
CA TYR A 97 -3.19 -11.46 5.56
C TYR A 97 -3.00 -10.02 5.14
N PHE A 98 -2.49 -9.84 3.92
CA PHE A 98 -2.53 -8.56 3.22
C PHE A 98 -2.77 -8.79 1.73
N GLN A 99 -3.20 -7.74 1.05
CA GLN A 99 -3.59 -7.80 -0.36
C GLN A 99 -2.78 -6.77 -1.16
N ALA A 100 -2.30 -7.16 -2.32
CA ALA A 100 -1.59 -6.29 -3.25
C ALA A 100 -2.28 -6.35 -4.63
N THR A 101 -2.69 -5.20 -5.15
CA THR A 101 -3.41 -5.08 -6.43
C THR A 101 -2.54 -4.39 -7.46
N ILE A 102 -2.42 -5.00 -8.63
CA ILE A 102 -1.60 -4.47 -9.73
C ILE A 102 -2.35 -3.30 -10.36
N GLN A 103 -1.78 -2.10 -10.28
CA GLN A 103 -2.36 -0.90 -10.87
C GLN A 103 -1.80 -0.66 -12.26
N VAL A 104 -0.48 -0.82 -12.40
CA VAL A 104 0.22 -0.82 -13.68
C VAL A 104 1.15 -2.02 -13.66
N ASN A 105 1.06 -2.84 -14.70
CA ASN A 105 1.90 -4.03 -14.80
C ASN A 105 3.37 -3.65 -15.14
N GLY A 106 4.29 -4.55 -14.85
CA GLY A 106 5.73 -4.36 -15.02
C GLY A 106 6.46 -5.47 -14.28
N ILE A 107 7.65 -5.18 -13.76
CA ILE A 107 8.38 -6.13 -12.91
C ILE A 107 8.02 -5.83 -11.45
N TRP A 108 7.55 -6.84 -10.73
CA TRP A 108 7.23 -6.72 -9.32
C TRP A 108 7.42 -8.06 -8.60
N GLY A 109 7.49 -7.98 -7.28
CA GLY A 109 7.42 -9.14 -6.40
C GLY A 109 6.69 -8.79 -5.12
N ILE A 110 5.88 -9.72 -4.65
CA ILE A 110 4.99 -9.56 -3.50
C ILE A 110 5.22 -10.73 -2.54
N GLY A 111 5.41 -10.45 -1.27
CA GLY A 111 5.59 -11.49 -0.26
C GLY A 111 6.11 -10.94 1.05
N LEU A 112 7.07 -11.64 1.66
CA LEU A 112 7.64 -11.31 2.95
C LEU A 112 9.15 -11.09 2.84
N ALA A 113 9.71 -10.26 3.70
CA ALA A 113 11.15 -10.12 3.84
C ALA A 113 11.54 -9.75 5.27
N THR A 114 12.81 -9.98 5.62
CA THR A 114 13.38 -9.45 6.87
C THR A 114 13.93 -8.04 6.64
N ARG A 115 14.28 -7.35 7.74
CA ARG A 115 14.97 -6.04 7.67
C ARG A 115 16.37 -6.09 7.06
N SER A 116 16.96 -7.28 6.89
CA SER A 116 18.28 -7.42 6.26
C SER A 116 18.22 -7.59 4.74
N ALA A 117 17.02 -7.64 4.14
CA ALA A 117 16.87 -7.68 2.69
C ALA A 117 17.38 -6.37 2.05
N ASN A 118 18.07 -6.48 0.91
CA ASN A 118 18.53 -5.31 0.16
C ASN A 118 17.39 -4.74 -0.69
N LEU A 119 16.70 -3.74 -0.14
CA LEU A 119 15.53 -3.11 -0.76
C LEU A 119 15.86 -2.17 -1.92
N SER A 120 17.14 -1.81 -2.13
CA SER A 120 17.55 -0.94 -3.24
C SER A 120 17.78 -1.68 -4.55
N ASN A 121 17.76 -3.02 -4.52
CA ASN A 121 17.92 -3.85 -5.71
C ASN A 121 16.60 -4.56 -5.99
N ALA A 122 16.08 -4.42 -7.21
CA ALA A 122 15.01 -5.26 -7.72
C ALA A 122 15.58 -6.17 -8.82
N PRO A 123 15.29 -7.49 -8.84
CA PRO A 123 14.46 -8.22 -7.88
C PRO A 123 15.12 -8.42 -6.50
N ILE A 124 14.28 -8.54 -5.45
CA ILE A 124 14.72 -8.87 -4.09
C ILE A 124 14.67 -10.40 -3.92
N LEU A 125 15.82 -11.02 -3.64
CA LEU A 125 15.93 -12.48 -3.55
C LEU A 125 16.38 -12.94 -2.15
N GLU A 126 17.47 -12.38 -1.63
CA GLU A 126 18.03 -12.75 -0.32
C GLU A 126 17.22 -12.16 0.84
N ASN A 127 17.05 -12.95 1.90
CA ASN A 127 16.25 -12.61 3.08
C ASN A 127 14.79 -12.24 2.75
N ALA A 128 14.26 -12.81 1.65
CA ALA A 128 12.93 -12.56 1.14
C ALA A 128 12.26 -13.86 0.64
N TRP A 129 10.93 -13.89 0.68
CA TRP A 129 10.09 -14.99 0.25
C TRP A 129 8.92 -14.41 -0.56
N MET A 130 8.96 -14.55 -1.88
CA MET A 130 8.14 -13.73 -2.77
C MET A 130 7.63 -14.50 -3.99
N LEU A 131 6.43 -14.13 -4.42
CA LEU A 131 5.89 -14.39 -5.75
C LEU A 131 6.26 -13.23 -6.67
N HIS A 132 6.86 -13.53 -7.82
CA HIS A 132 7.25 -12.55 -8.83
C HIS A 132 6.21 -12.46 -9.96
N HIS A 133 6.29 -11.36 -10.73
CA HIS A 133 5.38 -11.04 -11.83
C HIS A 133 5.24 -12.12 -12.93
N ASP A 134 6.26 -12.97 -13.08
CA ASP A 134 6.34 -14.05 -14.07
C ASP A 134 5.93 -15.42 -13.51
N GLY A 135 5.36 -15.45 -12.30
CA GLY A 135 4.92 -16.66 -11.63
C GLY A 135 6.04 -17.42 -10.91
N ARG A 136 7.29 -16.94 -10.94
CA ARG A 136 8.37 -17.55 -10.16
C ARG A 136 8.18 -17.28 -8.66
N VAL A 137 8.43 -18.30 -7.85
CA VAL A 137 8.36 -18.22 -6.40
C VAL A 137 9.74 -18.45 -5.82
N TYR A 138 10.22 -17.49 -5.03
CA TYR A 138 11.55 -17.52 -4.40
C TYR A 138 11.45 -17.67 -2.90
N SER A 139 12.39 -18.41 -2.32
CA SER A 139 12.59 -18.60 -0.89
C SER A 139 14.05 -18.35 -0.54
N ASN A 140 14.33 -17.19 0.06
CA ASN A 140 15.64 -16.76 0.54
C ASN A 140 16.76 -16.99 -0.50
N GLY A 141 16.55 -16.53 -1.73
CA GLY A 141 17.50 -16.65 -2.84
C GLY A 141 17.32 -17.88 -3.72
N GLU A 142 16.59 -18.90 -3.28
CA GLU A 142 16.36 -20.13 -4.05
C GLU A 142 15.00 -20.08 -4.77
N GLU A 143 14.97 -20.39 -6.07
CA GLU A 143 13.71 -20.58 -6.81
C GLU A 143 13.08 -21.92 -6.41
N LEU A 144 11.86 -21.87 -5.88
CA LEU A 144 11.09 -23.07 -5.52
C LEU A 144 10.33 -23.66 -6.71
N GLY A 145 9.97 -22.81 -7.67
CA GLY A 145 9.28 -23.22 -8.89
C GLY A 145 8.58 -22.06 -9.58
N VAL A 146 7.83 -22.41 -10.62
CA VAL A 146 7.10 -21.47 -11.47
C VAL A 146 5.64 -21.88 -11.54
N ILE A 147 4.76 -20.90 -11.40
CA ILE A 147 3.31 -21.04 -11.54
C ILE A 147 2.92 -20.47 -12.89
N ASP A 148 2.14 -21.20 -13.67
CA ASP A 148 1.57 -20.65 -14.92
C ASP A 148 0.51 -19.60 -14.56
N LEU A 149 0.92 -18.34 -14.59
CA LEU A 149 0.14 -17.22 -14.09
C LEU A 149 0.11 -16.10 -15.13
N GLN A 150 -1.08 -15.82 -15.66
CA GLN A 150 -1.33 -14.66 -16.51
C GLN A 150 -1.71 -13.48 -15.60
N MET A 151 -0.85 -12.47 -15.45
CA MET A 151 -1.15 -11.30 -14.59
C MET A 151 -1.62 -10.11 -15.42
N SER A 152 -2.74 -9.51 -15.01
CA SER A 152 -3.33 -8.32 -15.62
C SER A 152 -3.47 -7.18 -14.62
N GLU A 153 -3.57 -5.95 -15.12
CA GLU A 153 -3.95 -4.80 -14.29
C GLU A 153 -5.32 -5.05 -13.65
N GLY A 154 -5.45 -4.68 -12.39
CA GLY A 154 -6.61 -4.98 -11.55
C GLY A 154 -6.57 -6.33 -10.85
N ASP A 155 -5.70 -7.26 -11.24
CA ASP A 155 -5.53 -8.52 -10.52
C ASP A 155 -4.99 -8.26 -9.10
N SER A 156 -5.49 -9.06 -8.16
CA SER A 156 -5.17 -8.97 -6.76
C SER A 156 -4.43 -10.22 -6.28
N ILE A 157 -3.25 -10.01 -5.70
CA ILE A 157 -2.48 -11.02 -4.99
C ILE A 157 -2.78 -10.92 -3.49
N GLY A 158 -3.42 -11.95 -2.95
CA GLY A 158 -3.55 -12.16 -1.52
C GLY A 158 -2.33 -12.89 -0.97
N VAL A 159 -1.84 -12.48 0.19
CA VAL A 159 -0.69 -13.09 0.85
C VAL A 159 -1.10 -13.52 2.25
N ALA A 160 -1.04 -14.82 2.52
CA ALA A 160 -1.46 -15.40 3.79
C ALA A 160 -0.27 -16.11 4.45
N PHE A 161 0.06 -15.72 5.68
CA PHE A 161 1.16 -16.31 6.45
C PHE A 161 0.70 -16.73 7.84
N ASP A 162 1.00 -17.97 8.23
CA ASP A 162 0.58 -18.55 9.52
C ASP A 162 1.74 -18.93 10.47
N HIS A 163 2.88 -18.25 10.34
CA HIS A 163 4.17 -18.57 11.00
C HIS A 163 4.85 -19.87 10.55
N ILE A 164 4.15 -20.75 9.83
CA ILE A 164 4.70 -22.00 9.32
C ILE A 164 4.85 -21.89 7.80
N ASP A 165 3.76 -21.53 7.14
CA ASP A 165 3.60 -21.55 5.69
C ASP A 165 3.17 -20.18 5.17
N LEU A 166 3.80 -19.75 4.08
CA LEU A 166 3.41 -18.60 3.28
C LEU A 166 2.73 -19.08 1.99
N ARG A 167 1.53 -18.56 1.77
CA ARG A 167 0.64 -18.89 0.66
C ARG A 167 0.23 -17.66 -0.09
N PHE A 168 0.03 -17.83 -1.39
CA PHE A 168 -0.39 -16.78 -2.29
C PHE A 168 -1.74 -17.12 -2.90
N PHE A 169 -2.53 -16.09 -3.17
CA PHE A 169 -3.85 -16.19 -3.79
C PHE A 169 -3.91 -15.22 -4.95
N LYS A 170 -4.43 -15.63 -6.11
CA LYS A 170 -4.80 -14.70 -7.18
C LYS A 170 -6.32 -14.58 -7.19
N ASN A 171 -6.83 -13.36 -6.97
CA ASN A 171 -8.28 -13.09 -6.98
C ASN A 171 -9.10 -14.07 -6.12
N ASN A 172 -8.61 -14.37 -4.91
CA ASN A 172 -9.14 -15.37 -3.96
C ASN A 172 -9.01 -16.86 -4.33
N GLU A 173 -8.35 -17.20 -5.44
CA GLU A 173 -7.96 -18.57 -5.76
C GLU A 173 -6.55 -18.86 -5.24
N GLU A 174 -6.39 -19.92 -4.44
CA GLU A 174 -5.10 -20.31 -3.87
C GLU A 174 -4.14 -20.80 -4.96
N LEU A 175 -2.91 -20.31 -4.93
CA LEU A 175 -1.85 -20.71 -5.85
C LEU A 175 -1.14 -21.98 -5.35
N PRO A 176 -0.64 -22.85 -6.24
CA PRO A 176 -0.22 -24.22 -5.88
C PRO A 176 1.10 -24.32 -5.10
N ILE A 177 1.94 -23.27 -5.09
CA ILE A 177 3.23 -23.30 -4.38
C ILE A 177 3.08 -22.63 -3.02
N THR A 178 3.42 -23.39 -1.98
CA THR A 178 3.54 -22.92 -0.60
C THR A 178 5.01 -22.80 -0.22
N ILE A 179 5.37 -21.74 0.50
CA ILE A 179 6.72 -21.54 1.01
C ILE A 179 6.75 -21.91 2.51
N PRO A 180 7.37 -23.04 2.90
CA PRO A 180 7.47 -23.44 4.30
C PRO A 180 8.71 -22.87 4.98
N ASN A 181 8.79 -23.03 6.30
CA ASN A 181 10.00 -22.83 7.10
C ASN A 181 10.60 -21.42 7.03
N ILE A 182 9.75 -20.39 6.98
CA ILE A 182 10.19 -19.00 7.05
C ILE A 182 10.80 -18.72 8.42
N ARG A 183 11.97 -18.07 8.45
CA ARG A 183 12.74 -17.86 9.67
C ARG A 183 12.96 -16.38 9.95
N GLY A 184 12.97 -16.06 11.24
CA GLY A 184 13.21 -14.70 11.73
C GLY A 184 11.94 -13.85 11.74
N GLN A 185 12.09 -12.61 12.18
CA GLN A 185 11.01 -11.63 12.16
C GLN A 185 10.83 -11.10 10.74
N VAL A 186 9.64 -11.31 10.19
CA VAL A 186 9.30 -10.96 8.80
C VAL A 186 8.27 -9.86 8.74
N TYR A 187 8.35 -9.10 7.65
CA TYR A 187 7.50 -7.98 7.32
C TYR A 187 6.89 -8.24 5.94
N PRO A 188 5.65 -7.81 5.69
CA PRO A 188 5.16 -7.66 4.33
C PRO A 188 6.14 -6.85 3.50
N CYS A 189 6.39 -7.30 2.28
CA CYS A 189 7.32 -6.65 1.38
C CYS A 189 6.81 -6.70 -0.06
N VAL A 190 6.98 -5.59 -0.75
CA VAL A 190 6.69 -5.44 -2.17
C VAL A 190 7.87 -4.76 -2.84
N PHE A 191 8.29 -5.24 -4.00
CA PHE A 191 9.19 -4.53 -4.89
C PHE A 191 8.56 -4.26 -6.25
N VAL A 192 9.05 -3.22 -6.91
CA VAL A 192 8.63 -2.74 -8.22
C VAL A 192 9.85 -2.35 -9.05
N GLU A 193 9.72 -2.51 -10.36
CA GLU A 193 10.70 -2.15 -11.38
C GLU A 193 9.97 -2.00 -12.73
N GLU A 194 10.59 -1.35 -13.72
CA GLU A 194 10.00 -1.16 -15.07
C GLU A 194 8.59 -0.53 -15.05
N ALA A 195 8.44 0.59 -14.33
CA ALA A 195 7.19 1.37 -14.21
C ALA A 195 6.03 0.64 -13.51
N ALA A 196 6.26 -0.52 -12.90
CA ALA A 196 5.25 -1.20 -12.11
C ALA A 196 4.72 -0.31 -10.97
N SER A 197 3.41 -0.41 -10.73
CA SER A 197 2.72 0.31 -9.67
C SER A 197 1.75 -0.63 -8.97
N ILE A 198 1.92 -0.78 -7.66
CA ILE A 198 1.16 -1.74 -6.84
C ILE A 198 0.48 -0.99 -5.70
N ASP A 199 -0.83 -1.22 -5.53
CA ASP A 199 -1.57 -0.81 -4.33
C ASP A 199 -1.53 -1.93 -3.30
N VAL A 200 -1.27 -1.60 -2.04
CA VAL A 200 -1.20 -2.56 -0.94
C VAL A 200 -2.22 -2.19 0.13
N LYS A 201 -3.04 -3.17 0.51
CA LYS A 201 -4.01 -3.10 1.59
C LYS A 201 -3.59 -4.02 2.71
N PHE A 202 -3.45 -3.45 3.90
CA PHE A 202 -3.21 -4.20 5.14
C PHE A 202 -4.47 -4.38 5.99
N ARG A 203 -5.56 -3.68 5.62
CA ARG A 203 -6.89 -3.72 6.21
C ARG A 203 -7.94 -3.41 5.15
N THR A 204 -9.22 -3.69 5.45
CA THR A 204 -10.34 -3.36 4.56
C THR A 204 -10.15 -3.92 3.13
N PHE A 205 -9.90 -5.23 3.07
CA PHE A 205 -9.62 -5.96 1.84
C PHE A 205 -10.82 -5.93 0.88
N ASP A 206 -10.54 -5.92 -0.43
CA ASP A 206 -11.61 -6.01 -1.45
C ASP A 206 -12.14 -7.43 -1.57
N LEU A 207 -11.25 -8.40 -1.36
CA LEU A 207 -11.54 -9.81 -1.37
C LEU A 207 -11.34 -10.38 0.04
N ASN A 208 -12.31 -11.17 0.49
CA ASN A 208 -12.28 -11.70 1.85
C ASN A 208 -11.05 -12.60 2.05
N PRO A 209 -10.33 -12.46 3.17
CA PRO A 209 -9.19 -13.32 3.47
C PRO A 209 -9.65 -14.78 3.66
N PRO A 210 -8.75 -15.76 3.49
CA PRO A 210 -9.04 -17.16 3.79
C PRO A 210 -9.46 -17.35 5.26
N PRO A 211 -10.22 -18.41 5.60
CA PRO A 211 -10.74 -18.60 6.95
C PRO A 211 -9.66 -18.56 8.06
N GLY A 212 -9.88 -17.69 9.05
CA GLY A 212 -9.01 -17.51 10.21
C GLY A 212 -7.78 -16.62 9.94
N TYR A 213 -7.63 -16.08 8.73
CA TYR A 213 -6.65 -15.04 8.44
C TYR A 213 -7.27 -13.65 8.58
N GLU A 214 -6.51 -12.74 9.16
CA GLU A 214 -6.97 -11.39 9.51
C GLU A 214 -5.92 -10.34 9.15
N GLU A 215 -6.28 -9.07 9.26
CA GLU A 215 -5.36 -7.95 9.08
C GLU A 215 -4.17 -7.98 10.04
N ILE A 216 -3.07 -7.36 9.64
CA ILE A 216 -1.85 -7.32 10.44
C ILE A 216 -2.05 -6.38 11.63
N MET A 217 -1.86 -6.91 12.84
CA MET A 217 -1.99 -6.19 14.09
C MET A 217 -0.68 -5.48 14.44
N ILE A 218 -0.80 -4.26 14.95
CA ILE A 218 0.32 -3.53 15.54
C ILE A 218 0.40 -3.91 17.01
N GLU A 219 1.58 -4.33 17.48
CA GLU A 219 1.81 -4.52 18.91
C GLU A 219 1.65 -3.18 19.65
N GLN A 220 0.62 -3.08 20.49
CA GLN A 220 0.50 -2.00 21.46
C GLN A 220 1.23 -2.42 22.72
N THR A 221 2.38 -1.82 23.00
CA THR A 221 2.96 -1.90 24.35
C THR A 221 2.06 -1.10 25.29
N LEU A 222 1.27 -1.79 26.11
CA LEU A 222 0.55 -1.18 27.22
C LEU A 222 1.61 -0.72 28.24
N LEU A 223 1.85 0.59 28.32
CA LEU A 223 2.65 1.21 29.38
C LEU A 223 1.85 1.33 30.67
#